data_AF-A0A6A7G8Z1-F1
#
_entry.id   AF-A0A6A7G8Z1-F1
#
_cell.length_a   1.000
_cell.length_b   1.000
_cell.length_c   1.000
_cell.angle_alpha   90.00
_cell.angle_beta   90.00
_cell.angle_gamma   90.00
#
_symmetry.space_group_name_H-M   'P 1'
#
loop_
_entity.id
_entity.type
_entity.pdbx_description
1 polymer ?
#
loop_
_entity_poly.entity_id
_entity_poly.type
_entity_poly.pdbx_seq_one_letter_code
_entity_poly.pdbx_strand_id
1 'polypeptide(L)'
;MLKNYIKKHGSAIIQIARYLLATKVNDRLKTINELSVQIGCSVGYVAKAIKHIENEKAISLTRKGRNGTIISALDYNLLIVLSEIDNIVCAMPLPYTKHYEGLASGLKRQINTVPFYFSHMR
;
A
#
# COMPACT_ATOMS: atom_id res chain seq x y z
N MET A 1 20.98 -9.73 17.41
CA MET A 1 19.80 -10.45 16.84
C MET A 1 18.52 -9.61 16.83
N LEU A 2 18.12 -8.96 17.94
CA LEU A 2 16.88 -8.15 18.05
C LEU A 2 16.73 -7.00 17.03
N LYS A 3 17.79 -6.25 16.71
CA LYS A 3 17.73 -5.16 15.72
C LYS A 3 17.31 -5.63 14.31
N ASN A 4 17.74 -6.82 13.90
CA ASN A 4 17.34 -7.40 12.60
C ASN A 4 15.89 -7.91 12.63
N TYR A 5 15.39 -8.35 13.80
CA TYR A 5 14.01 -8.79 13.97
C TYR A 5 13.03 -7.63 13.79
N ILE A 6 13.31 -6.49 14.43
CA ILE A 6 12.50 -5.27 14.32
C ILE A 6 12.53 -4.76 12.87
N LYS A 7 13.71 -4.70 12.24
CA LYS A 7 13.84 -4.30 10.84
C LYS A 7 13.08 -5.21 9.87
N LYS A 8 13.18 -6.53 10.04
CA LYS A 8 12.48 -7.49 9.15
C LYS A 8 10.97 -7.50 9.37
N HIS A 9 10.51 -7.30 10.60
CA HIS A 9 9.09 -7.18 10.90
C HIS A 9 8.50 -5.89 10.31
N GLY A 10 9.16 -4.75 10.51
CA GLY A 10 8.74 -3.48 9.90
C GLY A 10 8.76 -3.55 8.37
N SER A 11 9.82 -4.10 7.79
CA SER A 11 9.92 -4.31 6.34
C SER A 11 8.80 -5.19 5.79
N ALA A 12 8.35 -6.22 6.52
CA ALA A 12 7.24 -7.05 6.10
C ALA A 12 5.91 -6.27 6.10
N ILE A 13 5.66 -5.42 7.11
CA ILE A 13 4.46 -4.57 7.17
C ILE A 13 4.43 -3.61 5.98
N ILE A 14 5.54 -2.90 5.74
CA ILE A 14 5.67 -1.94 4.64
C ILE A 14 5.38 -2.60 3.29
N GLN A 15 5.98 -3.76 3.03
CA GLN A 15 5.82 -4.45 1.75
C GLN A 15 4.42 -5.03 1.57
N ILE A 16 3.78 -5.50 2.64
CA ILE A 16 2.39 -5.97 2.57
C ILE A 16 1.44 -4.80 2.38
N ALA A 17 1.65 -3.66 3.04
CA ALA A 17 0.86 -2.45 2.83
C ALA A 17 0.96 -1.99 1.36
N ARG A 18 2.17 -1.99 0.78
CA ARG A 18 2.39 -1.69 -0.65
C ARG A 18 1.68 -2.67 -1.58
N TYR A 19 1.72 -3.97 -1.27
CA TYR A 19 0.95 -4.96 -2.01
C TYR A 19 -0.56 -4.67 -1.94
N LEU A 20 -1.08 -4.36 -0.76
CA LEU A 20 -2.51 -4.08 -0.56
C LEU A 20 -2.97 -2.79 -1.24
N LEU A 21 -2.11 -1.77 -1.35
CA LEU A 21 -2.40 -0.56 -2.14
C LEU A 21 -2.68 -0.85 -3.62
N ALA A 22 -2.13 -1.95 -4.16
CA ALA A 22 -2.38 -2.41 -5.53
C ALA A 22 -3.60 -3.35 -5.66
N THR A 23 -4.32 -3.63 -4.57
CA THR A 23 -5.50 -4.51 -4.57
C THR A 23 -6.80 -3.70 -4.43
N LYS A 24 -7.93 -4.35 -4.71
CA LYS A 24 -9.27 -3.77 -4.59
C LYS A 24 -10.13 -4.58 -3.62
N VAL A 25 -11.18 -3.95 -3.12
CA VAL A 25 -12.22 -4.64 -2.36
C VAL A 25 -12.82 -5.74 -3.23
N ASN A 26 -13.07 -6.91 -2.64
CA ASN A 26 -13.45 -8.18 -3.24
C ASN A 26 -12.34 -8.95 -3.98
N ASP A 27 -11.12 -8.41 -4.05
CA ASP A 27 -10.00 -9.22 -4.53
C ASP A 27 -9.67 -10.36 -3.56
N ARG A 28 -9.17 -11.45 -4.13
CA ARG A 28 -8.63 -12.55 -3.35
C ARG A 28 -7.24 -12.19 -2.84
N LEU A 29 -7.06 -12.24 -1.52
CA LEU A 29 -5.76 -12.07 -0.91
C LEU A 29 -4.86 -13.24 -1.32
N LYS A 30 -3.64 -12.93 -1.76
CA LYS A 30 -2.59 -13.94 -1.99
C LYS A 30 -2.36 -14.75 -0.72
N THR A 31 -1.99 -16.01 -0.89
CA THR A 31 -1.69 -16.87 0.25
C THR A 31 -0.44 -16.38 0.97
N ILE A 32 -0.33 -16.73 2.26
CA ILE A 32 0.83 -16.34 3.08
C ILE A 32 2.13 -16.87 2.48
N ASN A 33 2.11 -18.05 1.84
CA ASN A 33 3.27 -18.62 1.15
C ASN A 33 3.66 -17.82 -0.10
N GLU A 34 2.69 -17.45 -0.94
CA GLU A 34 2.97 -16.61 -2.13
C GLU A 34 3.54 -15.25 -1.73
N LEU A 35 2.97 -14.62 -0.70
CA LEU A 35 3.47 -13.35 -0.16
C LEU A 35 4.86 -13.50 0.46
N SER A 36 5.11 -14.61 1.16
CA SER A 36 6.41 -14.93 1.75
C SER A 36 7.50 -15.05 0.68
N VAL A 37 7.21 -15.74 -0.43
CA VAL A 37 8.14 -15.88 -1.57
C VAL A 37 8.34 -14.54 -2.28
N GLN A 38 7.26 -13.80 -2.56
CA GLN A 38 7.33 -12.51 -3.27
C GLN A 38 8.13 -11.45 -2.49
N ILE A 39 8.00 -11.43 -1.16
CA ILE A 39 8.60 -10.40 -0.29
C ILE A 39 9.96 -10.87 0.30
N GLY A 40 10.28 -12.17 0.18
CA GLY A 40 11.51 -12.74 0.75
C GLY A 40 11.54 -12.78 2.28
N CYS A 41 10.36 -12.84 2.92
CA CYS A 41 10.20 -12.88 4.38
C CYS A 41 9.64 -14.23 4.84
N SER A 42 9.95 -14.67 6.07
CA SER A 42 9.37 -15.91 6.62
C SER A 42 7.85 -15.80 6.75
N VAL A 43 7.14 -16.91 6.53
CA VAL A 43 5.69 -17.08 6.68
C VAL A 43 5.18 -16.48 8.01
N GLY A 44 5.93 -16.65 9.10
CA GLY A 44 5.58 -16.10 10.40
C GLY A 44 5.57 -14.57 10.45
N TYR A 45 6.46 -13.90 9.72
CA TYR A 45 6.46 -12.42 9.63
C TYR A 45 5.30 -11.93 8.79
N VAL A 46 5.02 -12.59 7.66
CA VAL A 46 3.88 -12.24 6.80
C VAL A 46 2.56 -12.37 7.57
N ALA A 47 2.37 -13.48 8.29
CA ALA A 47 1.17 -13.70 9.10
C ALA A 47 1.01 -12.64 10.21
N LYS A 48 2.11 -12.28 10.88
CA LYS A 48 2.11 -11.21 11.91
C LYS A 48 1.82 -9.84 11.31
N ALA A 49 2.42 -9.52 10.18
CA ALA A 49 2.22 -8.24 9.50
C ALA A 49 0.78 -8.09 9.01
N ILE A 50 0.17 -9.13 8.42
CA ILE A 50 -1.26 -9.10 8.05
C ILE A 50 -2.14 -8.85 9.28
N LYS A 51 -1.91 -9.57 10.39
CA LYS A 51 -2.64 -9.33 11.64
C LYS A 51 -2.45 -7.91 12.17
N HIS A 52 -1.25 -7.34 12.05
CA HIS A 52 -1.01 -5.97 12.48
C HIS A 52 -1.81 -4.98 11.64
N ILE A 53 -1.81 -5.13 10.31
CA ILE A 53 -2.54 -4.24 9.40
C ILE A 53 -4.07 -4.37 9.64
N GLU A 54 -4.55 -5.59 9.93
CA GLU A 54 -5.94 -5.84 10.31
C GLU A 54 -6.30 -5.19 11.67
N ASN A 55 -5.39 -5.25 12.66
CA ASN A 55 -5.57 -4.60 13.96
C ASN A 55 -5.60 -3.06 13.87
N GLU A 56 -4.80 -2.49 12.97
CA GLU A 56 -4.82 -1.05 12.64
C GLU A 56 -6.08 -0.64 11.85
N LYS A 57 -6.99 -1.58 11.55
CA LYS A 57 -8.21 -1.38 10.75
C LYS A 57 -7.96 -0.91 9.31
N ALA A 58 -6.73 -1.01 8.83
CA ALA A 58 -6.38 -0.68 7.45
C ALA A 58 -7.00 -1.66 6.45
N ILE A 59 -7.25 -2.91 6.86
CA ILE A 59 -7.94 -3.93 6.06
C ILE A 59 -8.98 -4.68 6.88
N SER A 60 -10.00 -5.20 6.20
CA SER A 60 -10.88 -6.24 6.73
C SER A 60 -10.85 -7.45 5.80
N LEU A 61 -10.75 -8.64 6.38
CA LEU A 61 -10.57 -9.89 5.65
C LEU A 61 -11.70 -10.87 5.97
N THR A 62 -12.36 -11.37 4.93
CA THR A 62 -13.38 -12.42 5.06
C THR A 62 -12.78 -13.75 4.65
N ARG A 63 -12.64 -14.66 5.63
CA ARG A 63 -12.12 -16.01 5.40
C ARG A 63 -13.23 -16.92 4.87
N LYS A 64 -13.13 -17.38 3.63
CA LYS A 64 -14.08 -18.31 2.99
C LYS A 64 -13.58 -19.76 2.95
N GLY A 65 -12.78 -20.18 3.93
CA GLY A 65 -12.26 -21.55 4.04
C GLY A 65 -11.44 -21.96 2.81
N ARG A 66 -11.88 -23.02 2.09
CA ARG A 66 -11.23 -23.52 0.87
C ARG A 66 -11.13 -22.48 -0.26
N ASN A 67 -12.01 -21.47 -0.26
CA ASN A 67 -12.02 -20.43 -1.29
C ASN A 67 -10.99 -19.31 -1.01
N GLY A 68 -10.21 -19.43 0.06
CA GLY A 68 -9.20 -18.46 0.45
C GLY A 68 -9.76 -17.29 1.25
N THR A 69 -9.02 -16.20 1.28
CA THR A 69 -9.37 -14.98 2.01
C THR A 69 -9.69 -13.88 1.02
N ILE A 70 -10.83 -13.21 1.22
CA ILE A 70 -11.28 -12.10 0.37
C ILE A 70 -11.14 -10.80 1.17
N ILE A 71 -10.71 -9.75 0.49
CA ILE A 71 -10.61 -8.42 1.07
C ILE A 71 -12.01 -7.80 1.10
N SER A 72 -12.56 -7.57 2.29
CA SER A 72 -13.91 -7.00 2.45
C SER A 72 -13.91 -5.48 2.60
N ALA A 73 -12.83 -4.90 3.13
CA ALA A 73 -12.64 -3.46 3.19
C ALA A 73 -11.15 -3.10 3.11
N LEU A 74 -10.85 -1.93 2.53
CA LEU A 74 -9.52 -1.33 2.42
C LEU A 74 -9.62 0.14 2.79
N ASP A 75 -8.77 0.58 3.72
CA ASP A 75 -8.53 2.00 3.99
C ASP A 75 -7.19 2.40 3.36
N TYR A 76 -7.27 3.05 2.19
CA TYR A 76 -6.08 3.48 1.46
C TYR A 76 -5.26 4.53 2.22
N ASN A 77 -5.88 5.36 3.07
CA ASN A 77 -5.13 6.38 3.82
C ASN A 77 -4.23 5.72 4.87
N LEU A 78 -4.78 4.77 5.62
CA LEU A 78 -4.00 4.01 6.60
C LEU A 78 -2.95 3.13 5.93
N LEU A 79 -3.28 2.52 4.79
CA LEU A 79 -2.31 1.74 4.02
C LEU A 79 -1.14 2.58 3.50
N ILE A 80 -1.39 3.82 3.07
CA ILE A 80 -0.33 4.75 2.66
C ILE A 80 0.61 5.05 3.84
N VAL A 81 0.06 5.35 5.02
CA VAL A 81 0.86 5.58 6.24
C VAL A 81 1.71 4.35 6.59
N LEU A 82 1.13 3.16 6.57
CA LEU A 82 1.84 1.90 6.86
C LEU A 82 2.87 1.51 5.80
N SER A 83 2.74 2.03 4.57
CA SER A 83 3.64 1.75 3.45
C SER A 83 4.92 2.60 3.43
N GLU A 84 5.06 3.53 4.37
CA GLU A 84 6.15 4.52 4.44
C GLU A 84 6.36 5.21 3.08
N ILE A 85 5.26 5.61 2.43
CA ILE A 85 5.31 6.45 1.23
C ILE A 85 5.33 7.90 1.72
N ASP A 86 6.53 8.47 1.80
CA ASP A 86 6.75 9.82 2.35
C ASP A 86 6.34 10.93 1.39
N ASN A 87 6.46 10.69 0.09
CA ASN A 87 6.14 11.67 -0.94
C ASN A 87 5.73 11.00 -2.25
N ILE A 88 4.93 11.72 -3.03
CA ILE A 88 4.56 11.35 -4.39
C ILE A 88 5.02 12.47 -5.32
N VAL A 89 5.76 12.10 -6.36
CA VAL A 89 6.20 13.03 -7.40
C VAL A 89 5.51 12.66 -8.70
N CYS A 90 4.77 13.60 -9.26
CA CYS A 90 4.18 13.47 -10.59
C CYS A 90 5.09 14.17 -11.60
N ALA A 91 5.74 13.36 -12.45
CA ALA A 91 6.43 13.87 -13.62
C ALA A 91 5.40 14.17 -14.71
N MET A 92 5.29 15.44 -15.09
CA MET A 92 4.39 15.88 -16.16
C MET A 92 5.05 16.99 -16.98
N PRO A 93 4.67 17.20 -18.25
CA PRO A 93 5.07 18.40 -18.97
C PRO A 93 4.58 19.68 -18.25
N LEU A 94 5.17 20.82 -18.57
CA LEU A 94 4.62 22.11 -18.13
C LEU A 94 3.13 22.17 -18.52
N PRO A 95 2.24 22.72 -17.67
CA PRO A 95 0.81 22.75 -17.94
C PRO A 95 0.49 23.78 -19.03
N TYR A 96 0.88 23.49 -20.28
CA TYR A 96 0.78 24.37 -21.44
C TYR A 96 -0.61 24.37 -22.08
N THR A 97 -1.54 23.54 -21.57
CA THR A 97 -2.96 23.57 -21.95
C THR A 97 -3.85 23.62 -20.71
N LYS A 98 -5.07 24.13 -20.89
CA LYS A 98 -6.13 24.12 -19.87
C LYS A 98 -6.45 22.71 -19.36
N HIS A 99 -6.28 21.67 -20.19
CA HIS A 99 -6.45 20.29 -19.78
C HIS A 99 -5.37 19.84 -18.80
N TYR A 100 -4.10 20.18 -19.06
CA TYR A 100 -3.00 19.88 -18.13
C TYR A 100 -3.11 20.69 -16.82
N GLU A 101 -3.48 21.98 -16.91
CA GLU A 101 -3.75 22.81 -15.73
C GLU A 101 -4.87 22.21 -14.86
N GLY A 102 -5.97 21.80 -15.49
CA GLY A 102 -7.10 21.16 -14.82
C GLY A 102 -6.73 19.82 -14.18
N LEU A 103 -5.96 18.98 -14.89
CA LEU A 103 -5.47 17.71 -14.38
C LEU A 103 -4.54 17.91 -13.17
N ALA A 104 -3.57 18.82 -13.26
CA ALA A 104 -2.66 19.14 -12.17
C ALA A 104 -3.44 19.63 -10.93
N SER A 105 -4.40 20.53 -11.13
CA SER A 105 -5.25 21.05 -10.05
C SER A 105 -6.10 19.94 -9.41
N GLY A 106 -6.68 19.05 -10.23
CA GLY A 106 -7.46 17.92 -9.76
C GLY A 106 -6.63 16.92 -8.96
N LEU A 107 -5.45 16.53 -9.45
CA LEU A 107 -4.53 15.63 -8.77
C LEU A 107 -4.06 16.23 -7.44
N LYS A 108 -3.69 17.52 -7.42
CA LYS A 108 -3.27 18.20 -6.19
C LYS A 108 -4.37 18.26 -5.13
N ARG A 109 -5.64 18.34 -5.54
CA ARG A 109 -6.79 18.33 -4.63
C ARG A 109 -7.10 16.92 -4.09
N GLN A 110 -6.96 15.89 -4.93
CA GLN A 110 -7.27 14.51 -4.56
C GLN A 110 -6.16 13.86 -3.72
N ILE A 111 -4.90 14.16 -4.00
CA ILE A 111 -3.75 13.64 -3.27
C ILE A 111 -3.41 14.61 -2.14
N ASN A 112 -4.13 14.48 -1.01
CA ASN A 112 -3.91 15.28 0.20
C ASN A 112 -3.27 14.50 1.35
N THR A 113 -3.27 13.17 1.28
CA THR A 113 -2.78 12.27 2.34
C THR A 113 -1.26 12.30 2.48
N VAL A 114 -0.54 12.60 1.40
CA VAL A 114 0.93 12.66 1.36
C VAL A 114 1.41 13.88 0.58
N PRO A 115 2.60 14.41 0.92
CA PRO A 115 3.25 15.46 0.13
C PRO A 115 3.32 15.12 -1.35
N PHE A 116 2.60 15.90 -2.17
CA PHE A 116 2.52 15.73 -3.62
C PHE A 116 3.22 16.87 -4.36
N TYR A 117 4.22 16.52 -5.17
CA TYR A 117 5.04 17.47 -5.93
C TYR A 117 4.92 17.23 -7.43
N PHE A 118 5.01 18.32 -8.20
CA PHE A 118 5.14 18.24 -9.64
C PHE A 118 6.61 18.40 -10.05
N SER A 119 7.08 17.49 -10.90
CA SER A 119 8.36 17.61 -11.57
C SER A 119 8.10 17.86 -13.05
N HIS A 120 8.54 19.01 -13.55
CA HIS A 120 8.32 19.37 -14.95
C HIS A 120 9.49 18.90 -15.80
N MET A 121 9.19 18.05 -16.78
CA MET A 121 10.15 17.67 -17.80
C MET A 121 10.29 18.83 -18.79
N ARG A 122 11.54 19.21 -19.08
CA ARG A 122 11.88 20.26 -20.04
C ARG A 122 11.89 19.72 -21.46
#